data_AF-A0AAW4JF20-F1
#
_entry.id   AF-A0AAW4JF20-F1
#
_cell.length_a   1.000
_cell.length_b   1.000
_cell.length_c   1.000
_cell.angle_alpha   90.00
_cell.angle_beta   90.00
_cell.angle_gamma   90.00
#
_symmetry.space_group_name_H-M   'P 1'
#
loop_
_entity.id
_entity.type
_entity.pdbx_description
1 polymer ?
#
loop_
_entity_poly.entity_id
_entity_poly.type
_entity_poly.pdbx_seq_one_letter_code
_entity_poly.pdbx_strand_id
1 'polypeptide(L)'
;MSSKPLLLFHGSSSYREYLEPKQAIGDGEMDNAFGIYAVEDKRIAQLFAIEYLSLSKEARFSIKFEDDFVYVELFQCSVNWDRIGYLYTLPSENFIKVDHMQWLSSKSVIPTKVELVNPHDFKAFIHQQ
;
A
#
# COMPACT_ATOMS: atom_id res chain seq x y z
N MET A 1 8.92 -21.81 -9.91
CA MET A 1 9.43 -20.42 -9.85
C MET A 1 8.31 -19.52 -10.34
N SER A 2 7.78 -18.62 -9.52
CA SER A 2 6.79 -17.65 -10.00
C SER A 2 7.51 -16.62 -10.86
N SER A 3 7.09 -16.49 -12.11
CA SER A 3 7.60 -15.46 -13.01
C SER A 3 7.24 -14.08 -12.47
N LYS A 4 8.15 -13.11 -12.56
CA LYS A 4 7.87 -11.71 -12.23
C LYS A 4 6.59 -11.25 -12.96
N PRO A 5 5.58 -10.72 -12.24
CA PRO A 5 4.36 -10.27 -12.86
C PRO A 5 4.65 -9.07 -13.76
N LEU A 6 3.87 -8.87 -14.82
CA LEU A 6 4.04 -7.73 -15.72
C LEU A 6 3.67 -6.41 -15.05
N LEU A 7 2.70 -6.45 -14.13
CA LEU A 7 2.14 -5.31 -13.44
C LEU A 7 2.16 -5.53 -11.93
N LEU A 8 2.33 -4.44 -11.19
CA LEU A 8 2.28 -4.38 -9.74
C LEU A 8 1.35 -3.25 -9.32
N PHE A 9 0.96 -3.24 -8.04
CA PHE A 9 0.03 -2.26 -7.50
C PHE A 9 0.63 -1.48 -6.33
N HIS A 10 0.43 -0.17 -6.31
CA HIS A 10 0.83 0.72 -5.22
C HIS A 10 -0.38 1.53 -4.74
N GLY A 11 -0.59 1.59 -3.43
CA GLY A 11 -1.60 2.43 -2.80
C GLY A 11 -1.00 3.71 -2.25
N SER A 12 -1.68 4.83 -2.44
CA SER A 12 -1.33 6.09 -1.77
C SER A 12 -2.57 6.90 -1.40
N SER A 13 -2.53 7.58 -0.26
CA SER A 13 -3.54 8.58 0.13
C SER A 13 -3.41 9.92 -0.60
N SER A 14 -2.39 10.05 -1.47
CA SER A 14 -2.08 11.29 -2.18
C SER A 14 -1.96 11.06 -3.68
N TYR A 15 -2.60 11.93 -4.46
CA TYR A 15 -2.48 11.91 -5.91
C TYR A 15 -1.10 12.37 -6.35
N ARG A 16 -0.55 11.69 -7.36
CA ARG A 16 0.67 12.05 -8.08
C ARG A 16 0.54 11.60 -9.53
N GLU A 17 1.05 12.40 -10.46
CA GLU A 17 1.12 12.01 -11.88
C GLU A 17 2.19 10.94 -12.13
N TYR A 18 3.25 10.93 -11.32
CA TYR A 18 4.31 9.94 -11.33
C TYR A 18 4.80 9.68 -9.91
N LEU A 19 5.35 8.49 -9.67
CA LEU A 19 5.85 8.09 -8.36
C LEU A 19 7.36 8.26 -8.30
N GLU A 20 7.85 8.85 -7.23
CA GLU A 20 9.28 8.99 -6.93
C GLU A 20 9.62 8.16 -5.68
N PRO A 21 10.82 7.55 -5.62
CA PRO A 21 11.32 6.90 -4.42
C PRO A 21 11.23 7.82 -3.19
N LYS A 22 10.72 7.27 -2.09
CA LYS A 22 10.66 7.96 -0.80
C LYS A 22 11.09 7.02 0.31
N GLN A 23 11.48 7.62 1.43
CA GLN A 23 11.71 6.87 2.65
C GLN A 23 10.39 6.26 3.12
N ALA A 24 10.27 4.93 3.07
CA ALA A 24 9.17 4.22 3.69
C ALA A 24 9.36 4.17 5.21
N ILE A 25 8.25 4.05 5.92
CA ILE A 25 8.21 3.87 7.37
C ILE A 25 7.27 2.69 7.60
N GLY A 26 7.79 1.61 8.15
CA GLY A 26 7.01 0.44 8.53
C GLY A 26 7.73 -0.39 9.59
N ASP A 27 7.00 -1.30 10.22
CA ASP A 27 7.54 -2.09 11.33
C ASP A 27 8.33 -3.34 10.86
N GLY A 28 8.23 -3.71 9.58
CA GLY A 28 8.99 -4.83 9.00
C GLY A 28 10.44 -4.46 8.66
N GLU A 29 11.35 -5.43 8.74
CA GLU A 29 12.78 -5.24 8.41
C GLU A 29 12.99 -4.65 7.01
N MET A 30 12.15 -5.06 6.06
CA MET A 30 12.22 -4.63 4.65
C MET A 30 11.26 -3.48 4.33
N ASP A 31 10.52 -2.92 5.29
CA ASP A 31 9.53 -1.85 5.08
C ASP A 31 10.11 -0.42 5.23
N ASN A 32 11.45 -0.33 5.33
CA ASN A 32 12.15 0.91 5.66
C ASN A 32 13.17 1.33 4.59
N ALA A 33 13.07 0.81 3.38
CA ALA A 33 13.96 1.21 2.29
C ALA A 33 13.50 2.54 1.65
N PHE A 34 14.48 3.23 1.07
CA PHE A 34 14.22 4.36 0.18
C PHE A 34 13.81 3.84 -1.20
N GLY A 35 12.53 3.94 -1.54
CA GLY A 35 12.00 3.37 -2.78
C GLY A 35 10.49 3.55 -2.96
N ILE A 36 9.97 2.88 -3.98
CA ILE A 36 8.54 2.74 -4.24
C ILE A 36 8.20 1.28 -3.99
N TYR A 37 7.36 1.03 -3.00
CA TYR A 37 6.86 -0.30 -2.69
C TYR A 37 5.61 -0.59 -3.52
N ALA A 38 5.53 -1.81 -4.03
CA ALA A 38 4.37 -2.32 -4.73
C ALA A 38 4.14 -3.79 -4.39
N VAL A 39 2.92 -4.26 -4.60
CA VAL A 39 2.48 -5.62 -4.30
C VAL A 39 1.77 -6.24 -5.51
N GLU A 40 1.68 -7.57 -5.53
CA GLU A 40 0.99 -8.29 -6.61
C GLU A 40 -0.54 -8.27 -6.42
N ASP A 41 -1.02 -8.26 -5.17
CA ASP A 41 -2.46 -8.25 -4.86
C ASP A 41 -3.00 -6.81 -4.81
N LYS A 42 -3.91 -6.50 -5.73
CA LYS A 42 -4.61 -5.22 -5.82
C LYS A 42 -5.36 -4.86 -4.53
N ARG A 43 -5.95 -5.83 -3.82
CA ARG A 43 -6.70 -5.59 -2.58
C ARG A 43 -5.80 -5.08 -1.46
N ILE A 44 -4.61 -5.67 -1.32
CA ILE A 44 -3.59 -5.20 -0.37
C ILE A 44 -3.22 -3.75 -0.69
N ALA A 45 -2.92 -3.44 -1.96
CA ALA A 45 -2.58 -2.09 -2.38
C ALA A 45 -3.71 -1.08 -2.13
N GLN A 46 -4.97 -1.47 -2.28
CA GLN A 46 -6.11 -0.60 -1.97
C GLN A 46 -6.19 -0.24 -0.47
N LEU A 47 -5.87 -1.17 0.43
CA LEU A 47 -5.81 -0.88 1.86
C LEU A 47 -4.69 0.12 2.21
N PHE A 48 -3.57 0.10 1.49
CA PHE A 48 -2.50 1.10 1.61
C PHE A 48 -2.86 2.47 0.99
N ALA A 49 -3.90 2.54 0.16
CA ALA A 49 -4.37 3.81 -0.41
C ALA A 49 -5.21 4.63 0.57
N ILE A 50 -5.70 4.02 1.65
CA ILE A 50 -6.55 4.66 2.66
C ILE A 50 -5.67 5.47 3.62
N GLU A 51 -6.12 6.68 3.96
CA GLU A 51 -5.44 7.50 4.96
C GLU A 51 -5.85 7.09 6.37
N TYR A 52 -4.89 6.57 7.12
CA TYR A 52 -4.99 6.32 8.55
C TYR A 52 -4.32 7.46 9.32
N LEU A 53 -5.08 8.12 10.19
CA LEU A 53 -4.61 9.22 11.02
C LEU A 53 -4.10 8.66 12.35
N SER A 54 -2.85 8.98 12.69
CA SER A 54 -2.26 8.65 13.99
C SER A 54 -2.96 9.47 15.09
N LEU A 55 -3.42 8.80 16.14
CA LEU A 55 -3.99 9.42 17.35
C LEU A 55 -2.97 9.50 18.50
N SER A 56 -1.81 8.86 18.36
CA SER A 56 -0.73 8.80 19.35
C SER A 56 0.63 8.50 18.68
N LYS A 57 1.73 8.56 19.45
CA LYS A 57 3.06 8.22 18.93
C LYS A 57 3.24 6.72 18.68
N GLU A 58 2.44 5.91 19.35
CA GLU A 58 2.42 4.45 19.29
C GLU A 58 1.44 3.93 18.22
N ALA A 59 0.77 4.84 17.51
CA ALA A 59 -0.18 4.54 16.47
C ALA A 59 0.45 3.70 15.36
N ARG A 60 -0.22 2.61 14.99
CA ARG A 60 0.23 1.67 13.98
C ARG A 60 -0.96 1.11 13.22
N PHE A 61 -0.76 0.84 11.93
CA PHE A 61 -1.66 -0.01 11.17
C PHE A 61 -0.89 -1.22 10.67
N SER A 62 -1.58 -2.34 10.50
CA SER A 62 -0.97 -3.56 9.98
C SER A 62 -1.94 -4.25 9.04
N ILE A 63 -1.42 -4.70 7.90
CA ILE A 63 -2.17 -5.61 7.02
C ILE A 63 -2.10 -7.01 7.62
N LYS A 64 -3.25 -7.64 7.80
CA LYS A 64 -3.43 -8.97 8.38
C LYS A 64 -4.06 -9.91 7.37
N PHE A 65 -3.79 -11.20 7.55
CA PHE A 65 -4.31 -12.29 6.74
C PHE A 65 -4.93 -13.34 7.65
N GLU A 66 -6.17 -13.70 7.40
CA GLU A 66 -6.92 -14.74 8.11
C GLU A 66 -7.79 -15.50 7.10
N ASP A 67 -7.59 -16.81 6.94
CA ASP A 67 -8.39 -17.67 6.04
C ASP A 67 -8.69 -17.05 4.64
N ASP A 68 -7.64 -16.62 3.92
CA ASP A 68 -7.69 -15.94 2.61
C ASP A 68 -8.35 -14.54 2.61
N PHE A 69 -8.79 -14.05 3.77
CA PHE A 69 -9.26 -12.69 3.98
C PHE A 69 -8.09 -11.77 4.34
N VAL A 70 -8.05 -10.61 3.69
CA VAL A 70 -7.09 -9.55 4.00
C VAL A 70 -7.82 -8.38 4.63
N TYR A 71 -7.31 -7.88 5.74
CA TYR A 71 -7.87 -6.72 6.43
C TYR A 71 -6.77 -5.86 7.01
N VAL A 72 -7.10 -4.62 7.36
CA VAL A 72 -6.22 -3.74 8.13
C VAL A 72 -6.65 -3.73 9.59
N GLU A 73 -5.68 -3.85 10.47
CA GLU A 73 -5.84 -3.70 11.91
C GLU A 73 -5.25 -2.36 12.32
N LEU A 74 -6.04 -1.56 13.02
CA LEU A 74 -5.69 -0.21 13.47
C LEU A 74 -5.52 -0.21 14.97
N PHE A 75 -4.34 0.21 15.45
CA PHE A 75 -4.09 0.47 16.85
C PHE A 75 -3.79 1.96 17.03
N GLN A 76 -4.62 2.65 17.82
CA GLN A 76 -4.52 4.10 18.03
C GLN A 76 -4.48 4.92 16.73
N CYS A 77 -5.20 4.44 15.70
CA CYS A 77 -5.41 5.14 14.44
C CYS A 77 -6.92 5.36 14.20
N SER A 78 -7.26 6.45 13.52
CA SER A 78 -8.58 6.62 12.90
C SER A 78 -8.47 6.58 11.38
N VAL A 79 -9.59 6.31 10.70
CA VAL A 79 -9.66 6.40 9.24
C VAL A 79 -10.12 7.80 8.87
N ASN A 80 -9.48 8.43 7.89
CA ASN A 80 -10.02 9.62 7.24
C ASN A 80 -11.02 9.21 6.16
N TRP A 81 -12.30 9.10 6.54
CA TRP A 81 -13.37 8.65 5.63
C TRP A 81 -13.69 9.64 4.51
N ASP A 82 -13.38 10.92 4.68
CA ASP A 82 -13.67 11.97 3.71
C ASP A 82 -12.60 12.10 2.62
N ARG A 83 -11.48 11.35 2.75
CA ARG A 83 -10.36 11.41 1.82
C ARG A 83 -10.29 10.18 0.94
N ILE A 84 -10.42 10.41 -0.37
CA ILE A 84 -10.17 9.39 -1.38
C ILE A 84 -8.68 9.04 -1.46
N GLY A 85 -8.40 7.76 -1.64
CA GLY A 85 -7.09 7.23 -1.98
C GLY A 85 -6.91 7.01 -3.48
N TYR A 86 -5.71 6.57 -3.85
CA TYR A 86 -5.29 6.33 -5.23
C TYR A 86 -4.56 5.00 -5.32
N LEU A 87 -5.06 4.14 -6.22
CA LEU A 87 -4.42 2.90 -6.59
C LEU A 87 -3.71 3.08 -7.93
N TYR A 88 -2.42 2.82 -7.94
CA TYR A 88 -1.57 2.91 -9.12
C TYR A 88 -1.28 1.52 -9.66
N THR A 89 -1.50 1.32 -10.96
CA THR A 89 -0.99 0.15 -11.68
C THR A 89 0.37 0.51 -12.28
N LEU A 90 1.40 -0.26 -11.93
CA LEU A 90 2.78 0.04 -12.23
C LEU A 90 3.38 -1.04 -13.14
N PRO A 91 4.14 -0.66 -14.17
CA PRO A 91 4.89 -1.63 -14.95
C PRO A 91 6.07 -2.14 -14.10
N SER A 92 6.30 -3.45 -14.11
CA SER A 92 7.17 -4.07 -13.12
C SER A 92 8.66 -3.98 -13.46
N GLU A 93 9.08 -3.48 -14.63
CA GLU A 93 10.45 -3.71 -15.15
C GLU A 93 11.54 -3.30 -14.15
N ASN A 94 11.35 -2.16 -13.49
CA ASN A 94 12.31 -1.59 -12.54
C ASN A 94 12.14 -2.06 -11.08
N PHE A 95 11.27 -3.04 -10.82
CA PHE A 95 11.01 -3.57 -9.48
C PHE A 95 11.80 -4.85 -9.19
N ILE A 96 12.28 -4.99 -7.95
CA ILE A 96 12.95 -6.18 -7.44
C ILE A 96 12.13 -6.72 -6.28
N LYS A 97 11.89 -8.04 -6.25
CA LYS A 97 11.17 -8.68 -5.15
C LYS A 97 12.05 -8.64 -3.89
N VAL A 98 11.56 -8.01 -2.83
CA VAL A 98 12.31 -7.81 -1.58
C VAL A 98 11.85 -8.73 -0.46
N ASP A 99 10.61 -9.21 -0.53
CA ASP A 99 10.10 -10.28 0.33
C ASP A 99 9.00 -11.10 -0.41
N HIS A 100 8.24 -11.90 0.33
CA HIS A 100 7.19 -12.75 -0.21
C HIS A 100 6.02 -11.99 -0.87
N MET A 101 5.73 -10.77 -0.45
CA MET A 101 4.62 -9.93 -0.94
C MET A 101 5.06 -8.69 -1.72
N GLN A 102 6.23 -8.15 -1.38
CA GLN A 102 6.62 -6.81 -1.76
C GLN A 102 7.68 -6.78 -2.84
N TRP A 103 7.55 -5.76 -3.66
CA TRP A 103 8.45 -5.39 -4.73
C TRP A 103 8.88 -3.95 -4.53
N LEU A 104 10.17 -3.67 -4.70
CA LEU A 104 10.75 -2.35 -4.50
C LEU A 104 11.35 -1.82 -5.80
N SER A 105 11.07 -0.56 -6.13
CA SER A 105 11.82 0.18 -7.14
C SER A 105 12.58 1.34 -6.52
N SER A 106 13.86 1.47 -6.84
CA SER A 106 14.70 2.61 -6.48
C SER A 106 14.68 3.73 -7.53
N LYS A 107 13.84 3.59 -8.57
CA LYS A 107 13.69 4.56 -9.66
C LYS A 107 12.27 5.10 -9.67
N SER A 108 12.10 6.31 -10.22
CA SER A 108 10.77 6.86 -10.46
C SER A 108 10.02 6.03 -11.50
N VAL A 109 8.69 5.96 -11.35
CA VAL A 109 7.81 5.14 -12.17
C VAL A 109 6.62 5.96 -12.63
N ILE A 110 6.31 5.87 -13.93
CA ILE A 110 5.07 6.41 -14.50
C ILE A 110 4.01 5.31 -14.42
N PRO A 111 2.91 5.50 -13.68
CA PRO A 111 1.81 4.54 -13.63
C PRO A 111 1.15 4.38 -15.00
N THR A 112 0.73 3.15 -15.34
CA THR A 112 -0.06 2.91 -16.56
C THR A 112 -1.55 3.21 -16.34
N LYS A 113 -2.00 3.19 -15.09
CA LYS A 113 -3.38 3.50 -14.69
C LYS A 113 -3.40 4.03 -13.25
N VAL A 114 -4.31 4.96 -12.98
CA VAL A 114 -4.64 5.42 -11.62
C VAL A 114 -6.14 5.24 -11.41
N GLU A 115 -6.53 4.60 -10.31
CA GLU A 115 -7.92 4.38 -9.91
C GLU A 115 -8.17 5.07 -8.56
N LEU A 116 -9.37 5.65 -8.38
CA LEU A 116 -9.77 6.20 -7.10
C LEU A 116 -10.15 5.07 -6.14
N VAL A 117 -9.81 5.24 -4.86
CA VAL A 117 -10.16 4.32 -3.78
C VAL A 117 -11.01 5.08 -2.79
N ASN A 118 -12.29 4.75 -2.70
CA ASN A 118 -13.18 5.32 -1.68
C ASN A 118 -13.03 4.49 -0.39
N PRO A 119 -12.59 5.05 0.74
CA PRO A 119 -12.41 4.29 1.98
C PRO A 119 -13.70 3.61 2.46
N HIS A 120 -14.87 4.18 2.15
CA HIS A 120 -16.16 3.59 2.53
C HIS A 120 -16.39 2.20 1.91
N ASP A 121 -15.83 1.91 0.73
CA ASP A 121 -15.94 0.61 0.08
C ASP A 121 -15.19 -0.49 0.85
N PHE A 122 -14.27 -0.09 1.75
CA PHE A 122 -13.40 -0.98 2.50
C PHE A 122 -13.77 -1.10 3.97
N LYS A 123 -14.90 -0.53 4.41
CA LYS A 123 -15.27 -0.49 5.84
C LYS A 123 -15.29 -1.86 6.52
N ALA A 124 -15.71 -2.90 5.80
CA ALA A 124 -15.73 -4.28 6.31
C ALA A 124 -14.34 -4.93 6.48
N PHE A 125 -13.29 -4.30 5.92
CA PHE A 125 -11.91 -4.78 5.97
C PHE A 125 -11.05 -3.95 6.93
N ILE A 126 -11.65 -3.07 7.73
CA ILE A 126 -10.94 -2.18 8.67
C ILE A 126 -11.38 -2.52 10.09
N HIS A 127 -10.46 -3.04 10.89
CA HIS A 127 -10.69 -3.41 12.28
C HIS A 127 -9.98 -2.42 13.21
N GLN A 128 -10.70 -1.79 14.12
CA GLN A 128 -10.13 -0.92 15.15
C GLN A 128 -9.99 -1.69 16.47
N GLN A 129 -8.80 -1.62 17.08
CA GLN A 129 -8.50 -2.13 18.42
C GLN A 129 -8.58 -1.04 19.48
#